data_AF-A0A9D4STM8-F1
#
_entry.id   AF-A0A9D4STM8-F1
#
_cell.length_a   1.000
_cell.length_b   1.000
_cell.length_c   1.000
_cell.angle_alpha   90.00
_cell.angle_beta   90.00
_cell.angle_gamma   90.00
#
_symmetry.space_group_name_H-M   'P 1'
#
loop_
_entity.id
_entity.type
_entity.pdbx_description
1 polymer ?
#
loop_
_entity_poly.entity_id
_entity_poly.type
_entity_poly.pdbx_seq_one_letter_code
_entity_poly.pdbx_strand_id
1 'polypeptide(L)'
;MWLLILVGEGRGPVLEVIVSRANYIGSYTSRKVRIIGLSTALANARDLADWLGIGEVGLYNFKPAVRPVPLEVHVSGFPGKHYCPRMALMNKPTYRDGESL
;
A
#
# COMPACT_ATOMS: atom_id res chain seq x y z
N MET A 1 -4.71 -6.68 -4.40
CA MET A 1 -3.59 -6.05 -3.67
C MET A 1 -3.75 -4.53 -3.48
N TRP A 2 -4.83 -3.89 -3.94
CA TRP A 2 -4.92 -2.42 -4.06
C TRP A 2 -5.96 -1.71 -3.18
N LEU A 3 -6.62 -2.38 -2.22
CA LEU A 3 -7.79 -1.76 -1.57
C LEU A 3 -7.47 -0.91 -0.33
N LEU A 4 -6.41 -1.20 0.43
CA LEU A 4 -6.19 -0.50 1.72
C LEU A 4 -5.15 0.62 1.72
N ILE A 5 -4.21 0.66 0.77
CA ILE A 5 -3.22 1.75 0.66
C ILE A 5 -3.89 3.10 0.37
N LEU A 6 -5.07 3.07 -0.27
CA LEU A 6 -5.84 4.26 -0.60
C LEU A 6 -6.45 4.97 0.62
N VAL A 7 -6.33 4.44 1.84
CA VAL A 7 -6.76 5.16 3.05
C VAL A 7 -5.96 6.45 3.25
N GLY A 8 -4.68 6.48 2.81
CA GLY A 8 -3.83 7.67 2.87
C GLY A 8 -3.89 8.57 1.65
N GLU A 9 -4.54 8.14 0.57
CA GLU A 9 -4.71 8.93 -0.67
C GLU A 9 -6.18 9.39 -0.78
N GLY A 10 -6.52 10.34 -1.65
CA GLY A 10 -7.79 11.10 -1.63
C GLY A 10 -9.13 10.32 -1.69
N ARG A 11 -9.10 8.98 -1.66
CA ARG A 11 -10.26 8.07 -1.58
C ARG A 11 -10.43 7.39 -0.21
N GLY A 12 -9.59 7.68 0.78
CA GLY A 12 -9.67 7.08 2.12
C GLY A 12 -10.98 7.27 2.88
N PRO A 13 -11.62 8.45 2.86
CA PRO A 13 -12.87 8.67 3.59
C PRO A 13 -14.02 7.77 3.13
N VAL A 14 -14.03 7.35 1.87
CA VAL A 14 -15.08 6.47 1.33
C VAL A 14 -14.99 5.08 1.94
N LEU A 15 -13.77 4.54 2.07
CA LEU A 15 -13.55 3.24 2.71
C LEU A 15 -13.95 3.27 4.19
N GLU A 16 -13.66 4.37 4.87
CA GLU A 16 -14.06 4.58 6.27
C GLU A 16 -15.58 4.55 6.47
N VAL A 17 -16.32 5.22 5.58
CA VAL A 17 -17.79 5.22 5.61
C VAL A 17 -18.38 3.84 5.31
N ILE A 18 -17.79 3.09 4.36
CA ILE A 18 -18.25 1.74 4.01
C ILE A 18 -18.06 0.78 5.20
N VAL A 19 -16.88 0.78 5.82
CA VAL A 19 -16.57 -0.08 6.98
C VAL A 19 -17.48 0.26 8.15
N SER A 20 -17.66 1.55 8.43
CA SER A 20 -18.53 2.02 9.52
C SER A 20 -19.99 1.59 9.31
N ARG A 21 -20.51 1.70 8.08
CA ARG A 21 -21.87 1.24 7.74
C ARG A 21 -21.99 -0.28 7.81
N ALA A 22 -21.00 -1.02 7.33
CA ALA A 22 -21.01 -2.48 7.41
C ALA A 22 -21.05 -2.97 8.87
N ASN A 23 -20.28 -2.32 9.75
CA ASN A 23 -20.28 -2.63 11.19
C ASN A 23 -21.62 -2.26 11.84
N TYR A 24 -22.18 -1.10 11.49
CA TYR A 24 -23.49 -0.66 11.97
C TYR A 24 -24.61 -1.63 11.56
N ILE A 25 -24.68 -2.02 10.29
CA ILE A 25 -25.68 -2.99 9.79
C ILE A 25 -25.49 -4.35 10.48
N GLY A 26 -24.24 -4.77 10.69
CA GLY A 26 -23.94 -6.02 11.39
C GLY A 26 -24.45 -6.04 12.84
N SER A 27 -24.31 -4.91 13.55
CA SER A 27 -24.85 -4.75 14.91
C SER A 27 -26.38 -4.73 14.93
N TYR A 28 -27.02 -4.10 13.94
CA TYR A 28 -28.48 -3.95 13.89
C TYR A 28 -29.21 -5.23 13.47
N THR A 29 -28.67 -5.97 12.50
CA THR A 29 -29.30 -7.20 11.96
C THR A 29 -28.83 -8.48 12.68
N SER A 30 -27.93 -8.37 13.68
CA SER A 30 -27.31 -9.51 14.39
C SER A 30 -26.63 -10.52 13.45
N ARG A 31 -26.30 -10.08 12.23
CA ARG A 31 -25.59 -10.87 11.21
C ARG A 31 -24.21 -10.27 11.03
N LYS A 32 -23.18 -10.97 11.50
CA LYS A 32 -21.79 -10.52 11.34
C LYS A 32 -21.40 -10.54 9.85
N VAL A 33 -21.02 -9.37 9.33
CA VAL A 33 -20.43 -9.22 7.99
C VAL A 33 -18.94 -9.58 8.07
N ARG A 34 -18.48 -10.52 7.24
CA ARG A 34 -17.04 -10.86 7.15
C ARG A 34 -16.36 -9.90 6.20
N ILE A 35 -15.44 -9.08 6.73
CA ILE A 35 -14.63 -8.13 5.96
C ILE A 35 -13.24 -8.73 5.77
N ILE A 36 -12.73 -8.72 4.53
CA ILE A 36 -11.37 -9.16 4.20
C ILE A 36 -10.63 -7.98 3.57
N GLY A 37 -9.63 -7.47 4.28
CA GLY A 37 -8.77 -6.38 3.81
C GLY A 37 -7.46 -6.91 3.23
N LEU A 38 -7.16 -6.58 1.98
CA LEU A 38 -5.86 -6.87 1.36
C LEU A 38 -5.07 -5.57 1.22
N SER A 39 -3.95 -5.49 1.93
CA SER A 39 -3.02 -4.36 1.87
C SER A 39 -1.58 -4.82 1.59
N THR A 40 -0.72 -3.89 1.21
CA THR A 40 0.73 -4.08 1.32
C THR A 40 1.16 -3.95 2.77
N ALA A 41 2.39 -4.34 3.07
CA ALA A 41 3.02 -4.16 4.37
C ALA A 41 2.71 -2.77 4.97
N LEU A 42 2.01 -2.74 6.10
CA LEU A 42 1.64 -1.52 6.81
C LEU A 42 2.50 -1.41 8.09
N ALA A 43 2.95 -0.20 8.40
CA ALA A 43 3.64 0.05 9.66
C ALA A 43 2.68 -0.03 10.87
N ASN A 44 1.44 0.44 10.71
CA ASN A 44 0.40 0.50 11.75
C ASN A 44 -0.71 -0.55 11.56
N ALA A 45 -0.34 -1.78 11.23
CA ALA A 45 -1.30 -2.85 10.97
C ALA A 45 -2.19 -3.21 12.18
N ARG A 46 -1.74 -2.92 13.41
CA ARG A 46 -2.47 -3.21 14.65
C ARG A 46 -3.68 -2.28 14.82
N ASP A 47 -3.49 -0.98 14.73
CA ASP A 47 -4.57 0.01 14.90
C ASP A 47 -5.71 -0.23 13.89
N LEU A 48 -5.34 -0.64 12.67
CA LEU A 48 -6.29 -0.95 11.62
C LEU A 48 -7.01 -2.29 11.87
N ALA A 49 -6.35 -3.27 12.47
CA ALA A 49 -6.99 -4.52 12.91
C ALA A 49 -7.99 -4.26 14.04
N ASP A 50 -7.63 -3.41 15.01
CA ASP A 50 -8.50 -3.01 16.11
C ASP A 50 -9.74 -2.26 15.59
N TRP A 51 -9.55 -1.33 14.65
CA TRP A 51 -10.65 -0.60 14.02
C TRP A 51 -11.62 -1.51 13.23
N LEU A 52 -11.09 -2.54 12.56
CA LEU A 52 -11.89 -3.53 11.84
C LEU A 52 -12.45 -4.66 12.72
N GLY A 53 -12.08 -4.70 14.02
CA GLY A 53 -12.47 -5.76 14.94
C GLY A 53 -11.89 -7.14 14.58
N ILE A 54 -10.71 -7.17 13.96
CA ILE A 54 -9.99 -8.41 13.60
C ILE A 54 -9.16 -8.85 14.82
N GLY A 55 -9.43 -10.04 15.34
CA GLY A 55 -8.60 -10.61 16.42
C GLY A 55 -7.18 -10.99 15.96
N GLU A 56 -6.30 -11.32 16.90
CA GLU A 56 -4.89 -11.62 16.62
C GLU A 56 -4.69 -12.75 15.58
N VAL A 57 -5.63 -13.68 15.49
CA VAL A 57 -5.59 -14.85 14.57
C VAL A 57 -5.98 -14.50 13.12
N GLY A 58 -6.15 -13.21 12.78
CA GLY A 58 -6.49 -12.75 11.43
C GLY A 58 -5.53 -11.73 10.81
N LEU A 59 -4.56 -11.23 11.58
CA LEU A 59 -3.65 -10.18 11.12
C LEU A 59 -2.35 -10.76 10.56
N TYR A 60 -2.19 -10.74 9.25
CA TYR A 60 -0.95 -11.14 8.57
C TYR A 60 -0.23 -9.91 8.04
N ASN A 61 0.83 -9.47 8.74
CA ASN A 61 1.69 -8.38 8.28
C ASN A 61 3.05 -8.92 7.83
N PHE A 62 3.26 -8.95 6.53
CA PHE A 62 4.51 -9.39 5.92
C PHE A 62 5.44 -8.20 5.71
N LYS A 63 6.72 -8.32 6.10
CA LYS A 63 7.72 -7.31 5.75
C LYS A 63 7.84 -7.22 4.22
N PRO A 64 8.07 -6.03 3.61
CA PRO A 64 8.26 -5.91 2.16
C PRO A 64 9.37 -6.80 1.59
N ALA A 65 10.29 -7.25 2.46
CA ALA A 65 11.41 -8.12 2.13
C ALA A 65 11.04 -9.59 1.88
N VAL A 66 9.86 -10.08 2.30
CA VAL A 66 9.46 -11.50 2.08
C VAL A 66 8.81 -11.74 0.72
N ARG A 67 9.14 -10.90 -0.28
CA ARG A 67 8.65 -11.08 -1.65
C ARG A 67 9.24 -12.38 -2.22
N PRO A 68 8.44 -13.21 -2.92
CA PRO A 68 8.91 -14.46 -3.52
C PRO A 68 10.05 -14.27 -4.54
N VAL A 69 10.13 -13.09 -5.15
CA VAL A 69 11.22 -12.70 -6.05
C VAL A 69 11.99 -11.55 -5.38
N PRO A 70 13.31 -11.70 -5.12
CA PRO A 70 14.13 -10.62 -4.58
C PRO A 70 14.17 -9.48 -5.60
N LEU A 71 14.02 -8.25 -5.11
CA LEU A 71 14.03 -7.06 -5.94
C LEU A 71 15.16 -6.16 -5.47
N GLU A 72 16.12 -5.91 -6.35
CA GLU A 72 17.21 -4.97 -6.13
C GLU A 72 16.76 -3.58 -6.57
N VAL A 73 16.81 -2.62 -5.64
CA VAL A 73 16.41 -1.23 -5.90
C VAL A 73 17.66 -0.37 -5.94
N HIS A 74 17.98 0.15 -7.12
CA HIS A 74 19.03 1.15 -7.30
C HIS A 74 18.39 2.54 -7.42
N VAL A 75 18.74 3.45 -6.51
CA VAL A 75 18.25 4.84 -6.53
C VAL A 75 19.37 5.76 -6.99
N SER A 76 19.31 6.16 -8.26
CA SER A 76 20.25 7.12 -8.85
C SER A 76 19.69 8.54 -8.80
N GLY A 77 20.33 9.42 -8.03
CA GLY A 77 19.94 10.83 -7.90
C GLY A 77 20.55 11.71 -8.99
N PHE A 78 19.73 12.53 -9.66
CA PHE A 78 20.18 13.47 -10.68
C PHE A 78 20.12 14.92 -10.20
N PRO A 79 21.24 15.66 -10.19
CA PRO A 79 21.24 17.07 -9.80
C PRO A 79 20.55 17.94 -10.87
N GLY A 80 19.66 18.84 -10.44
CA GLY A 80 19.01 19.84 -11.31
C GLY A 80 17.55 20.12 -10.93
N LYS A 81 17.20 21.40 -10.70
CA LYS A 81 15.82 21.82 -10.37
C LYS A 81 14.90 21.92 -11.59
N HIS A 82 15.44 22.15 -12.80
CA HIS A 82 14.65 22.29 -14.02
C HIS A 82 14.29 20.93 -14.62
N TYR A 83 13.05 20.78 -15.10
CA TYR A 83 12.51 19.51 -15.59
C TYR A 83 13.20 19.02 -16.87
N CYS A 84 13.26 19.86 -17.91
CA CYS A 84 13.78 19.46 -19.22
C CYS A 84 15.26 19.04 -19.19
N PRO A 85 16.18 19.76 -18.51
CA PRO A 85 17.58 19.34 -18.42
C PRO A 85 17.77 18.06 -17.60
N ARG A 86 16.93 17.84 -16.59
CA ARG A 86 16.99 16.64 -15.74
C ARG A 86 16.58 15.38 -16.49
N MET A 87 15.52 15.47 -17.29
CA MET A 87 15.09 14.37 -18.16
C MET A 87 16.19 13.98 -19.17
N ALA A 88 16.87 14.97 -19.76
CA ALA A 88 17.99 14.69 -20.67
C ALA A 88 19.19 14.02 -19.97
N LEU A 89 19.46 14.37 -18.71
CA LEU A 89 20.51 13.73 -17.90
C LEU A 89 20.14 12.31 -17.48
N MET A 90 18.85 12.02 -17.29
CA MET A 90 18.35 10.67 -16.98
C MET A 90 18.42 9.73 -18.19
N ASN A 91 18.28 10.22 -19.42
CA ASN A 91 18.27 9.37 -20.61
C ASN A 91 19.60 8.61 -20.85
N LYS A 92 20.75 9.25 -20.55
CA LYS A 92 22.08 8.66 -20.77
C LYS A 92 22.36 7.41 -19.90
N PRO A 93 22.13 7.42 -18.57
CA PRO A 93 22.32 6.24 -17.74
C PRO A 93 21.26 5.16 -18.01
N THR A 94 20.00 5.51 -18.27
CA THR A 94 18.95 4.52 -18.60
C THR A 94 19.32 3.66 -19.81
N TYR A 95 19.96 4.25 -20.83
CA TYR A 95 20.45 3.50 -21.99
C TYR A 95 21.60 2.55 -21.62
N ARG A 96 22.56 3.00 -20.79
CA ARG A 96 23.70 2.17 -20.37
C ARG A 96 23.30 1.03 -19.44
N ASP A 97 22.34 1.26 -18.54
CA ASP A 97 21.84 0.25 -17.62
C ASP A 97 21.03 -0.84 -18.34
N GLY A 98 20.48 -0.53 -19.53
CA GLY A 98 19.81 -1.51 -20.39
C GLY A 98 20.76 -2.40 -21.20
N GLU A 99 22.02 -1.98 -21.41
CA GLU A 99 23.05 -2.75 -22.11
C GLU A 99 23.92 -3.62 -21.16
N SER A 100 23.80 -3.44 -19.85
CA SER A 100 24.57 -4.16 -18.82
C SER A 100 23.86 -5.37 -18.19
N LEU A 101 22.69 -5.75 -18.74
CA LEU A 101 21.97 -7.01 -18.47
C LEU A 101 22.20 -8.01 -19.60
#